data_AF-A0A9D5ZQL8-F1
#
_entry.id   AF-A0A9D5ZQL8-F1
#
_cell.length_a   1.000
_cell.length_b   1.000
_cell.length_c   1.000
_cell.angle_alpha   90.00
_cell.angle_beta   90.00
_cell.angle_gamma   90.00
#
_symmetry.space_group_name_H-M   'P 1'
#
loop_
_entity.id
_entity.type
_entity.pdbx_description
1 polymer ?
#
loop_
_entity_poly.entity_id
_entity_poly.type
_entity_poly.pdbx_seq_one_letter_code
_entity_poly.pdbx_strand_id
1 'polypeptide(L)'
;MAKLLSFLYDKSNIVKWFFFALLIFIIVFDYFAERHAAHFFGDNIIGFWTIFGVFICLAMIIICKGLSHVWLMKGEDYYDN
;
A
#
# COMPACT_ATOMS: atom_id res chain seq x y z
N MET A 1 -17.43 -14.38 8.93
CA MET A 1 -16.37 -13.71 8.13
C MET A 1 -16.73 -13.59 6.64
N ALA A 2 -17.31 -14.62 5.99
CA ALA A 2 -17.67 -14.56 4.56
C ALA A 2 -18.65 -13.43 4.14
N LYS A 3 -19.58 -13.03 5.02
CA LYS A 3 -20.51 -11.92 4.76
C LYS A 3 -19.83 -10.55 4.60
N LEU A 4 -18.72 -10.33 5.32
CA LEU A 4 -17.99 -9.06 5.28
C LEU A 4 -17.14 -8.98 3.99
N LEU A 5 -16.51 -10.10 3.62
CA LEU A 5 -15.73 -10.20 2.39
C LEU A 5 -16.62 -10.04 1.14
N SER A 6 -17.80 -10.67 1.12
CA SER A 6 -18.77 -10.53 0.02
C SER A 6 -19.32 -9.11 -0.10
N PHE A 7 -19.55 -8.42 1.02
CA PHE A 7 -19.94 -7.01 1.02
C PHE A 7 -18.84 -6.09 0.43
N LEU A 8 -17.59 -6.28 0.85
CA LEU A 8 -16.45 -5.51 0.32
C LEU A 8 -16.18 -5.81 -1.16
N TYR A 9 -16.43 -7.05 -1.60
CA TYR A 9 -16.30 -7.45 -3.00
C TYR A 9 -17.41 -6.83 -3.88
N ASP A 10 -18.67 -6.88 -3.44
CA ASP A 10 -19.81 -6.28 -4.15
C ASP A 10 -19.62 -4.75 -4.35
N LYS A 11 -19.01 -4.09 -3.37
CA LYS A 11 -18.68 -2.65 -3.41
C LYS A 11 -17.22 -2.34 -3.71
N SER A 12 -16.52 -3.24 -4.40
CA SER A 12 -15.08 -3.10 -4.67
C SER A 12 -14.68 -1.77 -5.33
N ASN A 13 -15.53 -1.20 -6.19
CA ASN A 13 -15.27 0.12 -6.81
C ASN A 13 -15.29 1.27 -5.80
N ILE A 14 -16.20 1.24 -4.83
CA ILE A 14 -16.29 2.26 -3.78
C ILE A 14 -15.11 2.13 -2.83
N VAL A 15 -14.75 0.90 -2.46
CA VAL A 15 -13.60 0.61 -1.61
C VAL A 15 -12.31 1.10 -2.28
N LYS A 16 -12.13 0.83 -3.58
CA LYS A 16 -10.99 1.35 -4.36
C LYS A 16 -10.93 2.88 -4.30
N TRP A 17 -12.03 3.56 -4.61
CA TRP A 17 -12.09 5.01 -4.57
C TRP A 17 -11.81 5.59 -3.18
N PHE A 18 -12.31 4.94 -2.13
CA PHE A 18 -12.04 5.31 -0.75
C PHE A 18 -10.54 5.23 -0.43
N PHE A 19 -9.86 4.14 -0.83
CA PHE A 19 -8.41 4.02 -0.64
C PHE A 19 -7.62 5.05 -1.43
N PHE A 20 -8.01 5.35 -2.67
CA PHE A 20 -7.37 6.41 -3.45
C PHE A 20 -7.59 7.80 -2.83
N ALA A 21 -8.80 8.08 -2.33
CA ALA A 21 -9.10 9.32 -1.63
C ALA A 21 -8.26 9.44 -0.34
N LEU A 22 -8.10 8.34 0.40
CA LEU A 22 -7.26 8.29 1.60
C LEU A 22 -5.78 8.54 1.26
N LEU A 23 -5.27 7.99 0.16
CA LEU A 23 -3.90 8.23 -0.32
C LEU A 23 -3.70 9.72 -0.66
N ILE A 24 -4.62 10.33 -1.41
CA ILE A 24 -4.57 11.77 -1.72
C ILE A 24 -4.65 12.61 -0.44
N PHE A 25 -5.52 12.24 0.50
CA PHE A 25 -5.63 12.91 1.79
C PHE A 25 -4.32 12.91 2.57
N ILE A 26 -3.60 11.77 2.61
CA ILE A 26 -2.28 11.69 3.27
C ILE A 26 -1.28 12.64 2.61
N ILE A 27 -1.25 12.71 1.27
CA ILE A 27 -0.37 13.64 0.54
C ILE A 27 -0.67 15.09 0.92
N VAL A 28 -1.95 15.45 0.97
CA VAL A 28 -2.39 16.79 1.36
C VAL A 28 -2.04 17.07 2.83
N PHE A 29 -2.20 16.08 3.71
CA PHE A 29 -1.87 16.21 5.13
C PHE A 29 -0.37 16.42 5.36
N ASP A 30 0.51 15.76 4.60
CA ASP A 30 1.97 15.92 4.67
C ASP A 30 2.40 17.37 4.40
N TYR A 31 1.66 18.10 3.56
CA TYR A 31 1.90 19.52 3.30
C TYR A 31 1.65 20.43 4.51
N PHE A 32 0.73 20.04 5.41
CA PHE A 32 0.39 20.82 6.60
C PHE A 32 1.19 20.41 7.84
N ALA A 33 1.93 19.29 7.78
CA ALA A 33 2.71 18.81 8.91
C ALA A 33 3.96 19.68 9.13
N GLU A 34 4.05 20.31 10.30
CA GLU A 34 5.24 21.06 10.70
C GLU A 34 6.44 20.13 10.88
N ARG A 35 7.59 20.52 10.29
CA ARG A 35 8.83 19.75 10.35
C ARG A 35 9.76 20.35 11.41
N HIS A 36 9.82 19.72 12.58
CA HIS A 36 10.75 20.13 13.65
C HIS A 36 12.11 19.47 13.44
N ALA A 37 13.14 20.30 13.23
CA ALA A 37 14.56 19.97 13.07
C ALA A 37 14.89 18.95 11.94
N ALA A 38 15.32 19.48 10.79
CA ALA A 38 15.82 18.66 9.68
C ALA A 38 17.12 17.93 10.07
N HIS A 39 17.02 16.65 10.42
CA HIS A 39 18.17 15.78 10.64
C HIS A 39 18.60 15.06 9.35
N PHE A 40 17.69 14.94 8.39
CA PHE A 40 17.92 14.27 7.11
C PHE A 40 17.70 15.23 5.93
N PHE A 41 18.45 15.07 4.84
CA PHE A 41 18.35 15.93 3.65
C PHE A 41 16.92 15.99 3.08
N GLY A 42 16.22 14.85 3.08
CA GLY A 42 14.82 14.75 2.65
C GLY A 42 13.81 15.50 3.53
N ASP A 43 14.17 15.85 4.76
CA ASP A 43 13.29 16.61 5.67
C ASP A 43 13.13 18.07 5.25
N ASN A 44 13.98 18.58 4.35
CA ASN A 44 13.79 19.90 3.75
C ASN A 44 12.82 19.89 2.57
N ILE A 45 12.53 18.72 2.00
CA ILE A 45 11.71 18.57 0.80
C ILE A 45 10.28 18.20 1.19
N ILE A 46 9.35 19.15 1.05
CA ILE A 46 7.90 18.91 1.25
C ILE A 46 7.45 17.71 0.40
N GLY A 47 6.69 16.77 0.98
CA GLY A 47 6.22 15.57 0.30
C GLY A 47 7.23 14.41 0.20
N PHE A 48 8.49 14.59 0.61
CA PHE A 48 9.53 13.54 0.52
C PHE A 48 9.10 12.23 1.19
N TRP A 49 8.64 12.29 2.43
CA TRP A 49 8.24 11.11 3.21
C TRP A 49 7.02 10.40 2.63
N THR A 50 6.07 11.16 2.10
CA THR A 50 4.89 10.57 1.44
C THR A 50 5.27 9.86 0.15
N ILE A 51 6.12 10.46 -0.70
CA ILE A 51 6.61 9.82 -1.94
C ILE A 51 7.42 8.57 -1.59
N PHE A 52 8.31 8.67 -0.60
CA PHE A 52 9.10 7.54 -0.13
C PHE A 52 8.21 6.40 0.38
N GLY A 53 7.20 6.70 1.19
CA GLY A 53 6.24 5.71 1.69
C GLY A 53 5.49 4.98 0.56
N VAL A 54 4.99 5.73 -0.44
CA VAL A 54 4.33 5.13 -1.62
C VAL A 54 5.30 4.25 -2.40
N PHE A 55 6.53 4.72 -2.61
CA PHE A 55 7.55 3.98 -3.34
C PHE A 55 7.93 2.67 -2.64
N ILE A 56 8.19 2.72 -1.33
CA ILE A 56 8.49 1.53 -0.52
C ILE A 56 7.31 0.57 -0.48
N CYS A 57 6.07 1.06 -0.42
CA CYS A 57 4.89 0.22 -0.48
C CYS A 57 4.81 -0.56 -1.80
N LEU A 58 5.00 0.12 -2.94
CA LEU A 58 5.02 -0.53 -4.25
C LEU A 58 6.18 -1.53 -4.39
N ALA A 59 7.37 -1.15 -3.93
CA ALA A 59 8.53 -2.03 -3.92
C ALA A 59 8.27 -3.29 -3.09
N MET A 60 7.68 -3.15 -1.90
CA MET A 60 7.28 -4.27 -1.05
C MET A 60 6.29 -5.19 -1.75
N ILE A 61 5.26 -4.65 -2.42
CA ILE A 61 4.29 -5.47 -3.18
C ILE A 61 5.00 -6.30 -4.26
N ILE A 62 5.94 -5.69 -4.99
CA ILE A 62 6.71 -6.37 -6.04
C ILE A 62 7.57 -7.49 -5.44
N ILE A 63 8.29 -7.20 -4.35
CA ILE A 63 9.14 -8.18 -3.67
C ILE A 63 8.30 -9.34 -3.12
N CYS A 64 7.18 -9.05 -2.45
CA CYS A 64 6.27 -10.07 -1.93
C CYS A 64 5.67 -10.93 -3.04
N LYS A 65 5.28 -10.33 -4.17
CA LYS A 65 4.83 -11.09 -5.35
C LYS A 65 5.93 -11.98 -5.91
N GLY A 66 7.16 -11.46 -6.03
CA GLY A 66 8.31 -12.23 -6.49
C GLY A 66 8.59 -13.43 -5.58
N LEU A 67 8.64 -13.19 -4.26
CA LEU A 67 8.84 -14.25 -3.27
C LEU A 67 7.72 -15.29 -3.32
N SER A 68 6.46 -14.84 -3.48
CA SER A 68 5.32 -15.73 -3.64
C SER A 68 5.50 -16.66 -4.83
N HIS A 69 5.97 -16.15 -5.97
CA HIS A 69 6.08 -16.94 -7.20
C HIS A 69 7.31 -17.87 -7.21
N VAL A 70 8.38 -17.51 -6.51
CA VAL A 70 9.62 -18.30 -6.45
C VAL A 70 9.55 -19.42 -5.43
N TRP A 71 8.91 -19.18 -4.27
CA TRP A 71 9.01 -20.10 -3.14
C TRP A 71 7.65 -20.60 -2.63
N LEU A 72 6.61 -19.76 -2.70
CA LEU A 72 5.35 -20.00 -1.99
C LEU A 72 4.25 -20.61 -2.88
N MET A 73 4.39 -20.50 -4.20
CA MET A 73 3.51 -21.17 -5.16
C MET A 73 3.78 -22.67 -5.13
N LYS A 74 2.81 -23.42 -4.59
CA LYS A 74 2.72 -24.88 -4.71
C LYS A 74 2.01 -25.23 -6.02
N GLY A 75 2.38 -26.36 -6.60
CA GLY A 75 1.72 -26.89 -7.80
C GLY A 75 0.22 -27.07 -7.56
N GLU A 76 -0.56 -26.94 -8.63
CA GLU A 76 -2.03 -27.00 -8.57
C GLU A 76 -2.53 -28.35 -8.04
N ASP A 77 -1.75 -29.42 -8.26
CA ASP A 77 -2.01 -30.78 -7.78
C ASP A 77 -1.81 -30.97 -6.25
N TYR A 78 -1.44 -29.91 -5.51
CA TYR A 78 -1.14 -30.02 -4.07
C TYR A 78 -2.34 -30.41 -3.21
N TYR A 79 -3.57 -30.13 -3.66
CA TYR A 79 -4.81 -30.48 -2.96
C TYR A 79 -5.55 -31.66 -3.61
N ASP A 80 -5.01 -32.23 -4.69
CA ASP A 80 -5.62 -33.35 -5.42
C ASP A 80 -5.30 -34.73 -4.79
N ASN A 81 -4.62 -34.75 -3.64
CA ASN A 81 -4.44 -35.93 -2.79
C ASN A 81 -5.07 -35.73 -1.41
#